data_AF-A0A7Y8M951-F1
#
_entry.id   AF-A0A7Y8M951-F1
#
_cell.length_a   1.000
_cell.length_b   1.000
_cell.length_c   1.000
_cell.angle_alpha   90.00
_cell.angle_beta   90.00
_cell.angle_gamma   90.00
#
_symmetry.space_group_name_H-M   'P 1'
#
loop_
_entity.id
_entity.type
_entity.pdbx_description
1 polymer ?
#
loop_
_entity_poly.entity_id
_entity_poly.type
_entity_poly.pdbx_seq_one_letter_code
_entity_poly.pdbx_strand_id
1 'polypeptide(L)'
;MHGVRRGLPGILALVCLLVAAFAPVRAAAEIGVRDVRFGQHSGYTRFVLEVDGVVRPDLFTLAPEAGDPYRVVLDLPSLDWKGEAEGTRKGMGLVSRMRHGRLDATRSRVVLDLPKPAAVKTMMVLPPNGTYGARIVVDLVPTDRTSF
;
A
#
# COMPACT_ATOMS: atom_id res chain seq x y z
N MET A 1 23.93 12.95 76.16
CA MET A 1 23.86 11.73 75.31
C MET A 1 22.43 11.60 74.78
N HIS A 2 22.24 10.97 73.62
CA HIS A 2 21.02 10.87 72.78
C HIS A 2 20.85 12.09 71.84
N GLY A 3 21.03 12.04 70.51
CA GLY A 3 21.06 10.92 69.57
C GLY A 3 20.00 11.15 68.48
N VAL A 4 20.18 12.15 67.62
CA VAL A 4 19.23 12.46 66.53
C VAL A 4 19.38 11.43 65.41
N ARG A 5 18.35 10.61 65.17
CA ARG A 5 18.27 9.70 64.02
C ARG A 5 17.44 10.33 62.90
N ARG A 6 18.09 10.58 61.77
CA ARG A 6 17.48 10.98 60.49
C ARG A 6 16.98 9.72 59.77
N GLY A 7 15.70 9.69 59.39
CA GLY A 7 15.14 8.68 58.50
C GLY A 7 14.69 9.36 57.20
N LEU A 8 15.24 8.93 56.07
CA LEU A 8 15.01 9.49 54.73
C LEU A 8 13.92 8.65 54.02
N PRO A 9 12.68 9.13 53.81
CA PRO A 9 11.67 8.39 53.06
C PRO A 9 11.52 9.03 51.68
N GLY A 10 12.54 8.94 50.82
CA GLY A 10 12.56 9.70 49.56
C GLY A 10 12.88 8.93 48.29
N ILE A 11 13.30 7.66 48.38
CA ILE A 11 13.89 6.96 47.22
C ILE A 11 12.95 5.91 46.61
N LEU A 12 11.96 5.40 47.35
CA LEU A 12 11.08 4.33 46.85
C LEU A 12 9.93 4.83 45.95
N ALA A 13 9.52 6.09 46.06
CA ALA A 13 8.41 6.65 45.28
C ALA A 13 8.81 7.06 43.84
N LEU A 14 10.11 7.20 43.56
CA LEU A 14 10.59 7.68 42.25
C LEU A 14 10.75 6.56 41.21
N VAL A 15 10.82 5.29 41.64
CA VAL A 15 11.04 4.15 40.73
C VAL A 15 9.74 3.69 40.06
N CYS A 16 8.58 3.83 40.71
CA CYS A 16 7.30 3.46 40.11
C CYS A 16 6.78 4.44 39.04
N LEU A 17 7.29 5.68 39.01
CA LEU A 17 6.81 6.71 38.06
C LEU A 17 7.51 6.63 36.68
N LEU A 18 8.60 5.86 36.56
CA LEU A 18 9.37 5.74 35.30
C LEU A 18 8.91 4.58 34.39
N VAL A 19 7.97 3.72 34.83
CA VAL A 19 7.53 2.54 34.06
C VAL A 19 6.29 2.82 33.19
N ALA A 20 5.64 3.98 33.33
CA ALA A 20 4.34 4.26 32.68
C ALA A 20 4.40 4.85 31.26
N ALA A 21 5.59 5.07 30.67
CA ALA A 21 5.71 5.81 29.41
C ALA A 21 5.82 4.95 28.13
N PHE A 22 5.95 3.62 28.24
CA PHE A 22 5.96 2.74 27.07
C PHE A 22 4.55 2.24 26.76
N ALA A 23 3.68 3.14 26.31
CA ALA A 23 2.47 2.69 25.62
C ALA A 23 2.92 2.01 24.31
N PRO A 24 2.53 0.74 24.05
CA PRO A 24 2.83 0.14 22.76
C PRO A 24 2.16 0.98 21.67
N VAL A 25 2.95 1.50 20.73
CA VAL A 25 2.43 1.99 19.47
C VAL A 25 1.70 0.80 18.84
N ARG A 26 0.36 0.84 18.86
CA ARG A 26 -0.42 -0.14 18.10
C ARG A 26 -0.15 0.17 16.64
N ALA A 27 0.59 -0.70 15.97
CA ALA A 27 0.59 -0.71 14.52
C ALA A 27 -0.87 -0.76 14.06
N ALA A 28 -1.30 0.21 13.27
CA ALA A 28 -2.60 0.13 12.62
C ALA A 28 -2.65 -1.20 11.85
N ALA A 29 -3.75 -1.95 11.99
CA ALA A 29 -3.90 -3.18 11.22
C ALA A 29 -3.76 -2.83 9.73
N GLU A 30 -2.76 -3.41 9.06
CA GLU A 30 -2.53 -3.19 7.65
C GLU A 30 -3.75 -3.65 6.85
N ILE A 31 -4.06 -2.94 5.77
CA ILE A 31 -5.24 -3.24 4.96
C ILE A 31 -4.90 -4.46 4.09
N GLY A 32 -5.57 -5.58 4.37
CA GLY A 32 -5.31 -6.84 3.70
C GLY A 32 -5.68 -6.82 2.21
N VAL A 33 -4.80 -7.35 1.37
CA VAL A 33 -5.08 -7.63 -0.04
C VAL A 33 -5.86 -8.92 -0.16
N ARG A 34 -7.04 -8.85 -0.78
CA ARG A 34 -7.93 -9.99 -0.95
C ARG A 34 -7.67 -10.72 -2.26
N ASP A 35 -7.53 -9.98 -3.36
CA ASP A 35 -7.35 -10.52 -4.70
C ASP A 35 -6.75 -9.49 -5.68
N VAL A 36 -6.11 -9.99 -6.74
CA VAL A 36 -5.59 -9.22 -7.86
C VAL A 36 -6.09 -9.82 -9.17
N ARG A 37 -6.82 -9.04 -9.96
CA ARG A 37 -7.41 -9.49 -11.23
C ARG A 37 -7.00 -8.61 -12.40
N PHE A 38 -6.84 -9.25 -13.55
CA PHE A 38 -6.76 -8.60 -14.85
C PHE A 38 -7.90 -9.06 -15.74
N GLY A 39 -8.54 -8.12 -16.44
CA GLY A 39 -9.57 -8.39 -17.43
C GLY A 39 -9.23 -7.73 -18.77
N GLN A 40 -9.22 -8.50 -19.85
CA GLN A 40 -9.11 -7.96 -21.21
C GLN A 40 -10.50 -7.67 -21.76
N HIS A 41 -10.75 -6.44 -22.19
CA HIS A 41 -11.97 -6.03 -22.86
C HIS A 41 -11.66 -5.52 -24.28
N SER A 42 -12.72 -5.26 -25.07
CA SER A 42 -12.57 -4.58 -26.35
C SER A 42 -12.06 -3.15 -26.12
N GLY A 43 -10.82 -2.89 -26.52
CA GLY A 43 -10.19 -1.57 -26.47
C GLY A 43 -9.54 -1.16 -25.14
N TYR A 44 -9.69 -1.91 -24.04
CA TYR A 44 -9.02 -1.59 -22.77
C TYR A 44 -8.65 -2.84 -21.94
N THR A 45 -7.65 -2.68 -21.07
CA THR A 45 -7.27 -3.66 -20.05
C THR A 45 -7.69 -3.14 -18.68
N ARG A 46 -8.38 -3.96 -17.90
CA ARG A 46 -8.79 -3.64 -16.52
C ARG A 46 -7.87 -4.33 -15.53
N PHE A 47 -7.31 -3.56 -14.62
CA PHE A 47 -6.70 -4.04 -13.38
C PHE A 47 -7.66 -3.83 -12.21
N VAL A 48 -7.78 -4.82 -11.33
CA VAL A 48 -8.55 -4.73 -10.09
C VAL A 48 -7.70 -5.21 -8.92
N LEU A 49 -7.54 -4.34 -7.93
CA LEU A 49 -7.00 -4.69 -6.61
C LEU A 49 -8.16 -4.70 -5.61
N GLU A 50 -8.43 -5.86 -5.02
CA GLU A 50 -9.44 -6.01 -3.97
C GLU A 50 -8.76 -6.01 -2.59
N VAL A 51 -9.30 -5.25 -1.66
CA VAL A 51 -8.74 -5.02 -0.33
C VAL A 51 -9.83 -5.03 0.76
N ASP A 52 -9.43 -5.26 2.01
CA ASP A 52 -10.35 -5.34 3.15
C ASP A 52 -10.91 -3.97 3.60
N GLY A 53 -10.35 -2.86 3.12
CA GLY A 53 -10.76 -1.50 3.49
C GLY A 53 -10.79 -0.55 2.29
N VAL A 54 -11.69 0.45 2.33
CA VAL A 54 -11.77 1.48 1.29
C VAL A 54 -10.53 2.38 1.38
N VAL A 55 -9.72 2.37 0.33
CA VAL A 55 -8.55 3.25 0.19
C VAL A 55 -8.54 3.91 -1.18
N ARG A 56 -8.01 5.14 -1.24
CA ARG A 56 -7.79 5.86 -2.49
C ARG A 56 -6.29 5.90 -2.76
N PRO A 57 -5.81 5.31 -3.87
CA PRO A 57 -4.41 5.45 -4.26
C PRO A 57 -4.10 6.83 -4.82
N ASP A 58 -2.83 7.23 -4.68
CA ASP A 58 -2.22 8.22 -5.57
C ASP A 58 -1.78 7.50 -6.84
N LEU A 59 -2.40 7.84 -7.97
CA LEU A 59 -2.19 7.17 -9.25
C LEU A 59 -1.48 8.11 -10.23
N PHE A 60 -0.39 7.63 -10.83
CA PHE A 60 0.37 8.40 -11.83
C PHE A 60 1.09 7.48 -12.83
N THR A 61 1.56 8.07 -13.93
CA THR A 61 2.37 7.39 -14.96
C THR A 61 3.84 7.77 -14.80
N LEU A 62 4.74 6.83 -15.10
CA LEU A 62 6.17 7.09 -15.23
C LEU A 62 6.64 6.62 -16.60
N ALA A 63 7.16 7.56 -17.39
CA ALA A 63 7.77 7.27 -18.67
C ALA A 63 8.98 6.33 -18.50
N PRO A 64 9.35 5.60 -19.57
CA PRO A 64 10.54 4.76 -19.57
C PRO A 64 11.79 5.63 -19.45
N GLU A 65 12.69 5.25 -18.55
CA GLU A 65 14.04 5.80 -18.41
C GLU A 65 15.04 4.65 -18.45
N ALA A 66 16.15 4.81 -19.19
CA ALA A 66 17.30 3.91 -19.14
C ALA A 66 16.99 2.38 -19.10
N GLY A 67 16.08 1.91 -19.97
CA GLY A 67 15.74 0.48 -20.08
C GLY A 67 14.54 0.03 -19.25
N ASP A 68 13.97 0.89 -18.41
CA ASP A 68 12.71 0.63 -17.73
C ASP A 68 11.51 0.69 -18.70
N PRO A 69 10.42 -0.07 -18.45
CA PRO A 69 9.18 0.01 -19.22
C PRO A 69 8.38 1.28 -18.88
N TYR A 70 7.33 1.53 -19.65
CA TYR A 70 6.26 2.44 -19.23
C TYR A 70 5.61 1.88 -17.97
N ARG A 71 5.21 2.75 -17.03
CA ARG A 71 4.63 2.32 -15.75
C ARG A 71 3.38 3.10 -15.41
N VAL A 72 2.36 2.39 -14.95
CA VAL A 72 1.26 2.99 -14.17
C VAL A 72 1.50 2.60 -12.71
N VAL A 73 1.59 3.59 -11.84
CA VAL A 73 1.95 3.43 -10.44
C VAL A 73 0.76 3.79 -9.56
N LEU A 74 0.52 2.97 -8.55
CA LEU A 74 -0.45 3.22 -7.50
C LEU A 74 0.29 3.23 -6.15
N ASP A 75 0.39 4.39 -5.52
CA ASP A 75 0.85 4.53 -4.15
C ASP A 75 -0.34 4.43 -3.20
N LEU A 76 -0.19 3.60 -2.18
CA LEU A 76 -1.26 3.18 -1.27
C LEU A 76 -0.76 3.26 0.17
N PRO A 77 -1.65 3.36 1.18
CA PRO A 77 -1.29 3.00 2.55
C PRO A 77 -0.69 1.59 2.62
N SER A 78 0.05 1.27 3.68
CA SER A 78 0.66 -0.04 3.86
C SER A 78 -0.40 -1.14 3.73
N LEU A 79 -0.19 -2.05 2.79
CA LEU A 79 -1.08 -3.17 2.52
C LEU A 79 -0.44 -4.47 3.01
N ASP A 80 -1.24 -5.31 3.65
CA ASP A 80 -0.84 -6.67 3.99
C ASP A 80 -1.14 -7.60 2.81
N TRP A 81 -0.08 -8.11 2.18
CA TRP A 81 -0.17 -9.07 1.09
C TRP A 81 -0.36 -10.52 1.59
N LYS A 82 -0.96 -10.69 2.77
CA LYS A 82 -1.23 -11.98 3.44
C LYS A 82 0.03 -12.83 3.62
N GLY A 83 1.13 -12.16 3.97
CA GLY A 83 2.43 -12.81 4.12
C GLY A 83 3.14 -13.19 2.81
N GLU A 84 2.60 -12.82 1.64
CA GLU A 84 3.39 -12.80 0.42
C GLU A 84 4.46 -11.70 0.54
N ALA A 85 5.73 -12.07 0.35
CA ALA A 85 6.80 -11.09 0.21
C ALA A 85 6.61 -10.27 -1.07
N GLU A 86 7.36 -9.16 -1.18
CA GLU A 86 7.37 -8.35 -2.40
C GLU A 86 7.50 -9.22 -3.65
N GLY A 87 6.61 -8.99 -4.60
CA GLY A 87 6.35 -9.98 -5.63
C GLY A 87 6.06 -9.39 -7.00
N THR A 88 6.29 -10.22 -8.00
CA THR A 88 5.89 -9.95 -9.39
C THR A 88 4.82 -10.95 -9.81
N ARG A 89 3.73 -10.45 -10.39
CA ARG A 89 2.66 -11.24 -10.98
C ARG A 89 2.61 -10.99 -12.48
N LYS A 90 2.40 -12.04 -13.27
CA LYS A 90 2.18 -11.91 -14.72
C LYS A 90 0.92 -11.08 -14.98
N GLY A 91 1.02 -10.10 -15.88
CA GLY A 91 -0.09 -9.24 -16.28
C GLY A 91 -0.92 -9.85 -17.42
N MET A 92 -1.80 -9.03 -17.98
CA MET A 92 -2.60 -9.34 -19.15
C MET A 92 -2.80 -8.09 -20.00
N GLY A 93 -2.95 -8.25 -21.31
CA GLY A 93 -3.28 -7.14 -22.21
C GLY A 93 -2.19 -6.10 -22.29
N LEU A 94 -2.52 -4.85 -21.97
CA LEU A 94 -1.58 -3.73 -21.94
C LEU A 94 -0.57 -3.82 -20.78
N VAL A 95 -0.84 -4.66 -19.77
CA VAL A 95 0.05 -4.88 -18.62
C VAL A 95 0.88 -6.14 -18.86
N SER A 96 2.20 -6.01 -18.93
CA SER A 96 3.08 -7.18 -19.06
C SER A 96 3.31 -7.88 -17.72
N ARG A 97 3.48 -7.10 -16.65
CA ARG A 97 3.59 -7.60 -15.27
C ARG A 97 3.14 -6.55 -14.27
N MET A 98 2.74 -7.02 -13.10
CA MET A 98 2.48 -6.19 -11.93
C MET A 98 3.51 -6.51 -10.85
N ARG A 99 4.05 -5.47 -10.24
CA ARG A 99 4.94 -5.53 -9.09
C ARG A 99 4.24 -4.92 -7.89
N HIS A 100 4.55 -5.41 -6.70
CA HIS A 100 4.20 -4.73 -5.47
C HIS A 100 5.36 -4.78 -4.48
N GLY A 101 5.38 -3.81 -3.58
CA GLY A 101 6.33 -3.79 -2.48
C GLY A 101 5.99 -2.71 -1.47
N ARG A 102 6.70 -2.74 -0.35
CA ARG A 102 6.60 -1.72 0.67
C ARG A 102 7.48 -0.54 0.26
N LEU A 103 6.89 0.66 0.21
CA LEU A 103 7.63 1.88 -0.10
C LEU A 103 8.33 2.42 1.15
N ASP A 104 7.62 2.40 2.27
CA ASP A 104 8.11 2.75 3.60
C ASP A 104 7.22 2.14 4.70
N ALA A 105 7.43 2.50 5.97
CA ALA A 105 6.67 1.97 7.09
C ALA A 105 5.15 2.20 7.03
N THR A 106 4.67 3.11 6.17
CA THR A 106 3.27 3.54 6.10
C THR A 106 2.66 3.40 4.72
N ARG A 107 3.47 3.11 3.70
CA ARG A 107 3.03 3.08 2.30
C ARG A 107 3.50 1.82 1.57
N SER A 108 2.66 1.36 0.67
CA SER A 108 2.96 0.33 -0.31
C SER A 108 2.82 0.91 -1.72
N ARG A 109 3.46 0.26 -2.68
CA ARG A 109 3.37 0.62 -4.10
C ARG A 109 2.98 -0.59 -4.92
N VAL A 110 2.02 -0.40 -5.82
CA VAL A 110 1.76 -1.31 -6.94
C VAL A 110 2.24 -0.65 -8.22
N VAL A 111 2.98 -1.39 -9.05
CA VAL A 111 3.46 -0.92 -10.35
C VAL A 111 2.97 -1.86 -11.43
N LEU A 112 2.27 -1.32 -12.42
CA LEU A 112 1.89 -2.01 -13.64
C LEU A 112 2.90 -1.66 -14.72
N ASP A 113 3.74 -2.61 -15.10
CA ASP A 113 4.70 -2.44 -16.18
C ASP A 113 4.00 -2.65 -17.53
N LEU A 114 4.21 -1.74 -18.46
CA LEU A 114 3.58 -1.72 -19.77
C LEU A 114 4.66 -1.73 -20.87
N PRO A 115 4.53 -2.59 -21.89
CA PRO A 115 5.50 -2.65 -23.00
C PRO A 115 5.34 -1.49 -23.99
N LYS A 116 4.20 -0.79 -23.95
CA LYS A 116 3.84 0.35 -24.79
C LYS A 116 3.08 1.39 -23.93
N PRO A 117 3.03 2.67 -24.33
CA PRO A 117 2.28 3.67 -23.59
C PRO A 117 0.80 3.29 -23.47
N ALA A 118 0.21 3.48 -22.29
CA ALA A 118 -1.22 3.38 -22.07
C ALA A 118 -1.71 4.50 -21.13
N ALA A 119 -2.83 5.12 -21.45
CA ALA A 119 -3.45 6.14 -20.62
C ALA A 119 -4.45 5.49 -19.64
N VAL A 120 -4.63 6.12 -18.49
CA VAL A 120 -5.66 5.73 -17.52
C VAL A 120 -6.99 6.29 -18.02
N LYS A 121 -7.83 5.40 -18.56
CA LYS A 121 -9.18 5.74 -19.00
C LYS A 121 -10.10 5.99 -17.80
N THR A 122 -9.97 5.16 -16.78
CA THR A 122 -10.83 5.19 -15.61
C THR A 122 -10.05 4.80 -14.36
N MET A 123 -10.27 5.51 -13.27
CA MET A 123 -9.89 5.12 -11.91
C MET A 123 -11.13 5.19 -11.01
N MET A 124 -11.48 4.08 -10.38
CA MET A 124 -12.62 3.98 -9.46
C MET A 124 -12.21 3.29 -8.17
N VAL A 125 -12.77 3.77 -7.06
CA VAL A 125 -12.77 3.06 -5.79
C VAL A 125 -14.20 2.64 -5.52
N LEU A 126 -14.44 1.33 -5.55
CA LEU A 126 -15.75 0.75 -5.26
C LEU A 126 -15.79 0.30 -3.79
N PRO A 127 -16.84 0.64 -3.05
CA PRO A 127 -17.03 0.13 -1.70
C PRO A 127 -17.18 -1.41 -1.72
N PRO A 128 -16.99 -2.08 -0.57
CA PRO A 128 -17.32 -3.49 -0.45
C PRO A 128 -18.80 -3.72 -0.72
N ASN A 129 -19.13 -4.93 -1.16
CA ASN A 129 -20.51 -5.38 -1.30
C ASN A 129 -20.64 -6.81 -0.73
N GLY A 130 -21.82 -7.42 -0.83
CA GLY A 130 -22.07 -8.76 -0.28
C GLY A 130 -21.20 -9.89 -0.87
N THR A 131 -20.38 -9.62 -1.90
CA THR A 131 -19.52 -10.61 -2.55
C THR A 131 -18.03 -10.24 -2.50
N TYR A 132 -17.71 -8.97 -2.69
CA TYR A 132 -16.33 -8.48 -2.81
C TYR A 132 -15.99 -7.47 -1.72
N GLY A 133 -14.71 -7.43 -1.34
CA GLY A 133 -14.15 -6.33 -0.57
C GLY A 133 -14.18 -5.00 -1.33
N ALA A 134 -13.56 -3.97 -0.73
CA ALA A 134 -13.34 -2.72 -1.43
C ALA A 134 -12.43 -2.96 -2.65
N ARG A 135 -12.67 -2.26 -3.75
CA ARG A 135 -11.95 -2.50 -5.01
C ARG A 135 -11.43 -1.20 -5.59
N ILE A 136 -10.15 -1.19 -5.93
CA ILE A 136 -9.55 -0.19 -6.81
C ILE A 136 -9.58 -0.77 -8.21
N VAL A 137 -10.21 -0.04 -9.14
CA VAL A 137 -10.35 -0.44 -10.53
C VAL A 137 -9.62 0.59 -11.40
N VAL A 138 -8.70 0.12 -12.23
CA VAL A 138 -7.96 0.94 -13.20
C VAL A 138 -8.15 0.36 -14.58
N ASP A 139 -8.72 1.16 -15.49
CA ASP A 139 -8.83 0.81 -16.91
C ASP A 139 -7.75 1.53 -17.71
N LEU A 140 -7.00 0.77 -18.50
CA LEU A 140 -5.93 1.26 -19.36
C LEU A 140 -6.33 1.14 -20.83
N VAL A 141 -6.08 2.19 -21.60
CA VAL A 141 -6.24 2.21 -23.07
C VAL A 141 -4.91 2.52 -23.74
N PRO A 142 -4.64 2.00 -24.96
CA PRO A 142 -3.44 2.38 -25.69
C PRO A 142 -3.38 3.90 -25.88
N THR A 143 -2.19 4.48 -25.77
CA THR A 143 -1.93 5.88 -26.08
C THR A 143 -0.58 6.04 -26.78
N ASP A 144 -0.19 7.26 -27.13
CA ASP A 144 1.14 7.57 -27.66
C ASP A 144 2.09 8.05 -26.55
N ARG A 145 3.39 8.17 -26.88
CA ARG A 145 4.41 8.58 -25.91
C ARG A 145 4.25 10.02 -25.45
N THR A 146 3.69 10.90 -26.28
CA THR A 146 3.54 12.33 -25.97
C THR A 146 2.39 12.55 -24.98
N SER A 147 1.38 11.69 -25.03
CA SER A 147 0.16 11.72 -24.21
C SER A 147 0.22 10.82 -22.98
N PHE A 148 1.39 10.26 -22.65
CA PHE A 148 1.63 9.35 -21.51
C PHE A 148 2.36 10.06 -20.37
#